data_AF-A0A3N5I3C2-F1
#
_entry.id   AF-A0A3N5I3C2-F1
#
_cell.length_a   1.000
_cell.length_b   1.000
_cell.length_c   1.000
_cell.angle_alpha   90.00
_cell.angle_beta   90.00
_cell.angle_gamma   90.00
#
_symmetry.space_group_name_H-M   'P 1'
#
loop_
_entity.id
_entity.type
_entity.pdbx_description
1 polymer ?
#
loop_
_entity_poly.entity_id
_entity_poly.type
_entity_poly.pdbx_seq_one_letter_code
_entity_poly.pdbx_strand_id
1 'polypeptide(L)'
;YPESKTKIKPSLLADKPVLEFGKKVDLLARMDWHRSWERLPVKFTVLTLAAVVIASLFEMIPTFLIRSNVPTIASVKPYTPLELAGRDIYVAEGCYNCHSQMIRPIVAETKRYGEYSKPGESIYDRPFQWGSRRIGPDLAREGGKQSSVWHWVHFEDPEQVSTGSVMPSYEHLLSTEIDFKKITDRVRAAHLLGAPYDRELDEAPEMARQQAEAVAAEIVKQGGPVKRGEVLVMNTQAVALIAYLQRLGVDLNRPAVPAAATDAALPADGQPAPPADGQPVPPADGQAASADGQAAPPADAQPVSDGAAN
;
A
#
# COMPACT_ATOMS: atom_id res chain seq x y z
N TYR A 1 -11.62 37.40 40.22
CA TYR A 1 -12.39 38.05 39.14
C TYR A 1 -13.83 37.60 39.24
N PRO A 2 -14.82 38.51 39.22
CA PRO A 2 -16.23 38.14 39.38
C PRO A 2 -16.75 37.43 38.12
N GLU A 3 -17.61 36.42 38.31
CA GLU A 3 -18.28 35.71 37.24
C GLU A 3 -19.28 36.60 36.51
N SER A 4 -18.84 37.34 35.48
CA SER A 4 -19.76 38.02 34.57
C SER A 4 -20.47 37.00 33.68
N LYS A 5 -21.55 36.42 34.20
CA LYS A 5 -22.50 35.58 33.44
C LYS A 5 -22.95 36.38 32.22
N THR A 6 -22.35 36.06 31.07
CA THR A 6 -22.55 36.79 29.83
C THR A 6 -23.95 36.45 29.33
N LYS A 7 -24.91 37.33 29.61
CA LYS A 7 -26.27 37.22 29.09
C LYS A 7 -26.18 37.21 27.56
N ILE A 8 -26.45 36.05 26.97
CA ILE A 8 -26.58 35.91 25.51
C ILE A 8 -27.69 36.86 25.08
N LYS A 9 -27.39 37.76 24.14
CA LYS A 9 -28.37 38.74 23.66
C LYS A 9 -29.47 38.01 22.87
N PRO A 10 -30.76 38.35 23.05
CA PRO A 10 -31.85 37.73 22.30
C PRO A 10 -31.71 37.99 20.78
N SER A 11 -32.35 37.15 19.96
CA SER A 11 -32.29 37.22 18.50
C SER A 11 -32.80 38.56 17.94
N LEU A 12 -32.23 39.06 16.83
CA LEU A 12 -32.73 40.26 16.13
C LEU A 12 -34.07 39.96 15.42
N LEU A 13 -34.42 38.67 15.36
CA LEU A 13 -35.61 38.13 14.74
C LEU A 13 -36.63 37.63 15.78
N ALA A 14 -36.40 37.89 17.08
CA ALA A 14 -37.27 37.42 18.17
C ALA A 14 -38.74 37.78 17.93
N ASP A 15 -38.99 39.06 17.62
CA ASP A 15 -40.32 39.65 17.38
C ASP A 15 -40.71 39.67 15.89
N LYS A 16 -39.93 39.00 15.01
CA LYS A 16 -40.21 38.94 13.57
C LYS A 16 -40.95 37.64 13.21
N PRO A 17 -41.82 37.66 12.19
CA PRO A 17 -42.54 36.47 11.70
C PRO A 17 -41.61 35.55 10.89
N VAL A 18 -40.56 35.05 11.53
CA VAL A 18 -39.65 34.04 11.00
C VAL A 18 -39.83 32.73 11.76
N LEU A 19 -39.55 31.62 11.09
CA LEU A 19 -39.49 30.31 11.73
C LEU A 19 -38.48 30.31 12.88
N GLU A 20 -38.75 29.54 13.94
CA GLU A 20 -37.84 29.38 15.09
C GLU A 20 -36.44 28.89 14.69
N PHE A 21 -36.33 28.15 13.58
CA PHE A 21 -35.04 27.82 12.97
C PHE A 21 -34.24 29.06 12.56
N GLY A 22 -34.88 30.06 11.94
CA GLY A 22 -34.24 31.33 11.58
C GLY A 22 -33.74 32.12 12.80
N LYS A 23 -34.49 32.10 13.91
CA LYS A 23 -34.06 32.71 15.18
C LYS A 23 -32.83 32.01 15.77
N LYS A 24 -32.78 30.67 15.70
CA LYS A 24 -31.61 29.87 16.09
C LYS A 24 -30.39 30.15 15.20
N VAL A 25 -30.59 30.29 13.88
CA VAL A 25 -29.52 30.64 12.93
C VAL A 25 -28.96 32.05 13.19
N ASP A 26 -29.81 33.05 13.47
CA ASP A 26 -29.34 34.40 13.87
C ASP A 26 -28.48 34.35 15.16
N LEU A 27 -28.90 33.59 16.17
CA LEU A 27 -28.11 33.41 17.40
C LEU A 27 -26.77 32.69 17.16
N LEU A 28 -26.74 31.70 16.27
CA LEU A 28 -25.51 30.98 15.90
C LEU A 28 -24.55 31.89 15.11
N ALA A 29 -25.07 32.61 14.10
CA ALA A 29 -24.31 33.44 13.18
C ALA A 29 -23.66 34.67 13.85
N ARG A 30 -24.18 35.13 14.99
CA ARG A 30 -23.59 36.21 15.79
C ARG A 30 -22.26 35.86 16.47
N MET A 31 -21.90 34.57 16.56
CA MET A 31 -20.65 34.09 17.16
C MET A 31 -20.39 34.49 18.64
N ASP A 32 -21.38 35.03 19.36
CA ASP A 32 -21.30 35.34 20.80
C ASP A 32 -20.93 34.10 21.65
N TRP A 33 -21.34 32.90 21.19
CA TRP A 33 -20.99 31.61 21.77
C TRP A 33 -19.50 31.27 21.59
N HIS A 34 -18.94 31.53 20.41
CA HIS A 34 -17.54 31.29 20.06
C HIS A 34 -16.63 32.22 20.83
N ARG A 35 -16.93 33.52 20.80
CA ARG A 35 -16.25 34.57 21.59
C ARG A 35 -16.30 34.29 23.09
N SER A 36 -17.36 33.64 23.56
CA SER A 36 -17.48 33.19 24.95
C SER A 36 -16.54 32.05 25.33
N TRP A 37 -16.02 31.29 24.36
CA TRP A 37 -15.03 30.21 24.57
C TRP A 37 -13.60 30.69 24.31
N GLU A 38 -13.35 31.52 23.28
CA GLU A 38 -12.04 32.13 22.98
C GLU A 38 -11.43 32.84 24.20
N ARG A 39 -12.24 33.59 24.95
CA ARG A 39 -11.82 34.31 26.16
C ARG A 39 -11.38 33.41 27.32
N LEU A 40 -11.56 32.09 27.23
CA LEU A 40 -11.19 31.11 28.25
C LEU A 40 -10.09 30.21 27.68
N PRO A 41 -8.80 30.61 27.74
CA PRO A 41 -7.73 29.92 27.01
C PRO A 41 -7.65 28.43 27.34
N VAL A 42 -7.76 28.05 28.63
CA VAL A 42 -7.77 26.63 29.05
C VAL A 42 -8.92 25.85 28.40
N LYS A 43 -10.13 26.41 28.36
CA LYS A 43 -11.29 25.76 27.74
C LYS A 43 -11.08 25.61 26.23
N PHE A 44 -10.60 26.66 25.57
CA PHE A 44 -10.32 26.65 24.14
C PHE A 44 -9.27 25.58 23.80
N THR A 45 -8.13 25.56 24.49
CA THR A 45 -7.07 24.55 24.32
C THR A 45 -7.59 23.12 24.50
N VAL A 46 -8.41 22.85 25.53
CA VAL A 46 -9.00 21.51 25.74
C VAL A 46 -9.94 21.11 24.60
N LEU A 47 -10.77 22.03 24.10
CA LEU A 47 -11.67 21.76 22.98
C LEU A 47 -10.90 21.54 21.66
N THR A 48 -9.86 22.33 21.39
CA THR A 48 -9.00 22.14 20.21
C THR A 48 -8.23 20.82 20.28
N LEU A 49 -7.66 20.47 21.44
CA LEU A 49 -6.99 19.19 21.64
C LEU A 49 -7.95 18.02 21.43
N ALA A 50 -9.16 18.10 22.00
CA ALA A 50 -10.18 17.08 21.81
C ALA A 50 -10.57 16.94 20.33
N ALA A 51 -10.76 18.04 19.61
CA ALA A 51 -11.08 18.01 18.17
C ALA A 51 -9.97 17.36 17.33
N VAL A 52 -8.70 17.70 17.58
CA VAL A 52 -7.55 17.09 16.90
C VAL A 52 -7.45 15.60 17.22
N VAL A 53 -7.50 15.22 18.49
CA VAL A 53 -7.44 13.81 18.91
C VAL A 53 -8.59 13.00 18.29
N ILE A 54 -9.82 13.51 18.33
CA ILE A 54 -10.97 12.83 17.75
C ILE A 54 -10.77 12.63 16.23
N ALA A 55 -10.38 13.67 15.49
CA ALA A 55 -10.12 13.57 14.05
C ALA A 55 -9.05 12.52 13.73
N SER A 56 -7.89 12.59 14.40
CA SER A 56 -6.79 11.64 14.18
C SER A 56 -7.17 10.20 14.56
N LEU A 57 -7.96 9.98 15.62
CA LEU A 57 -8.45 8.65 15.97
C LEU A 57 -9.45 8.11 14.94
N PHE A 58 -10.33 8.95 14.39
CA PHE A 58 -11.26 8.55 13.32
C PHE A 58 -10.55 8.13 12.02
N GLU A 59 -9.40 8.73 11.69
CA GLU A 59 -8.59 8.35 10.53
C GLU A 59 -7.72 7.10 10.80
N MET A 60 -7.07 7.03 11.96
CA MET A 60 -6.12 5.96 12.27
C MET A 60 -6.79 4.65 12.68
N ILE A 61 -7.77 4.66 13.60
CA ILE A 61 -8.32 3.42 14.20
C ILE A 61 -8.90 2.45 13.15
N PRO A 62 -9.73 2.88 12.18
CA PRO A 62 -10.30 1.96 11.19
C PRO A 62 -9.24 1.28 10.33
N THR A 63 -8.11 1.95 10.08
CA THR A 63 -7.00 1.43 9.28
C THR A 63 -6.28 0.27 9.98
N PHE A 64 -6.22 0.27 11.32
CA PHE A 64 -5.61 -0.82 12.10
C PHE A 64 -6.57 -1.96 12.43
N LEU A 65 -7.87 -1.68 12.66
CA LEU A 65 -8.83 -2.69 13.10
C LEU A 65 -9.48 -3.48 11.95
N ILE A 66 -9.71 -2.83 10.79
CA ILE A 66 -10.44 -3.43 9.67
C ILE A 66 -9.43 -4.07 8.72
N ARG A 67 -9.16 -5.38 8.89
CA ARG A 67 -8.16 -6.12 8.08
C ARG A 67 -8.38 -6.02 6.57
N SER A 68 -9.61 -5.86 6.10
CA SER A 68 -9.93 -5.68 4.67
C SER A 68 -9.49 -4.33 4.09
N ASN A 69 -9.15 -3.33 4.92
CA ASN A 69 -8.60 -2.05 4.45
C ASN A 69 -7.15 -2.18 3.94
N VAL A 70 -6.42 -3.22 4.37
CA VAL A 70 -5.03 -3.49 3.94
C VAL A 70 -4.93 -4.93 3.42
N PRO A 71 -5.44 -5.20 2.20
CA PRO A 71 -5.39 -6.54 1.62
C PRO A 71 -3.95 -6.98 1.37
N THR A 72 -3.53 -8.09 1.96
CA THR A 72 -2.22 -8.70 1.72
C THR A 72 -2.20 -9.43 0.37
N ILE A 73 -1.09 -9.32 -0.35
CA ILE A 73 -0.89 -10.02 -1.63
C ILE A 73 -0.01 -11.25 -1.37
N ALA A 74 -0.50 -12.45 -1.64
CA ALA A 74 0.17 -13.70 -1.24
C ALA A 74 1.57 -13.91 -1.88
N SER A 75 1.82 -13.32 -3.04
CA SER A 75 3.13 -13.34 -3.71
C SER A 75 4.13 -12.32 -3.14
N VAL A 76 3.68 -11.34 -2.36
CA VAL A 76 4.56 -10.36 -1.72
C VAL A 76 5.26 -10.98 -0.52
N LYS A 77 6.59 -10.99 -0.56
CA LYS A 77 7.46 -11.50 0.51
C LYS A 77 8.28 -10.35 1.12
N PRO A 78 8.80 -10.50 2.34
CA PRO A 78 9.80 -9.58 2.87
C PRO A 78 10.98 -9.38 1.89
N TYR A 79 11.70 -8.27 2.06
CA TYR A 79 12.95 -8.02 1.33
C TYR A 79 14.00 -9.03 1.76
N THR A 80 14.84 -9.50 0.83
CA THR A 80 16.02 -10.27 1.25
C THR A 80 16.94 -9.42 2.15
N PRO A 81 17.88 -10.05 2.89
CA PRO A 81 18.82 -9.31 3.74
C PRO A 81 19.64 -8.23 3.00
N LEU A 82 19.99 -8.46 1.73
CA LEU A 82 20.67 -7.47 0.89
C LEU A 82 19.72 -6.38 0.37
N GLU A 83 18.52 -6.74 -0.09
CA GLU A 83 17.50 -5.79 -0.54
C GLU A 83 17.10 -4.84 0.60
N LEU A 84 17.00 -5.34 1.83
CA LEU A 84 16.71 -4.53 3.01
C LEU A 84 17.85 -3.52 3.30
N ALA A 85 19.11 -3.95 3.16
CA ALA A 85 20.25 -3.03 3.28
C ALA A 85 20.29 -1.98 2.14
N GLY A 86 19.94 -2.37 0.91
CA GLY A 86 19.80 -1.48 -0.24
C GLY A 86 18.69 -0.46 -0.09
N ARG A 87 17.58 -0.87 0.53
CA ARG A 87 16.46 0.00 0.89
C ARG A 87 16.85 1.02 1.96
N ASP A 88 17.62 0.62 2.96
CA ASP A 88 18.17 1.57 3.96
C ASP A 88 19.10 2.60 3.30
N ILE A 89 19.90 2.19 2.31
CA ILE A 89 20.75 3.09 1.51
C ILE A 89 19.88 4.07 0.69
N TYR A 90 18.82 3.58 0.00
CA TYR A 90 17.86 4.43 -0.71
C TYR A 90 17.23 5.51 0.18
N VAL A 91 16.96 5.18 1.45
CA VAL A 91 16.45 6.12 2.45
C VAL A 91 17.55 7.08 2.94
N ALA A 92 18.76 6.59 3.21
CA ALA A 92 19.89 7.39 3.68
C ALA A 92 20.34 8.45 2.65
N GLU A 93 20.38 8.06 1.38
CA GLU A 93 20.69 8.93 0.23
C GLU A 93 19.53 9.85 -0.15
N GLY A 94 18.36 9.70 0.48
CA GLY A 94 17.24 10.60 0.29
C GLY A 94 16.56 10.48 -1.09
N CYS A 95 16.71 9.36 -1.78
CA CYS A 95 16.19 9.15 -3.14
C CYS A 95 14.68 9.40 -3.25
N TYR A 96 13.93 9.14 -2.17
CA TYR A 96 12.49 9.40 -2.02
C TYR A 96 12.08 10.88 -2.21
N ASN A 97 13.02 11.82 -2.11
CA ASN A 97 12.76 13.25 -2.37
C ASN A 97 12.64 13.59 -3.86
N CYS A 98 13.09 12.68 -4.74
CA CYS A 98 13.08 12.83 -6.19
C CYS A 98 12.25 11.74 -6.88
N HIS A 99 12.16 10.54 -6.30
CA HIS A 99 11.48 9.38 -6.84
C HIS A 99 10.36 8.90 -5.91
N SER A 100 9.18 8.72 -6.47
CA SER A 100 8.05 8.06 -5.78
C SER A 100 8.06 6.56 -6.04
N GLN A 101 7.36 5.82 -5.18
CA GLN A 101 7.05 4.41 -5.37
C GLN A 101 5.54 4.19 -5.17
N MET A 102 4.72 4.91 -5.96
CA MET A 102 3.26 4.89 -5.85
C MET A 102 2.63 5.34 -7.17
N ILE A 103 2.34 4.38 -8.05
CA ILE A 103 1.70 4.62 -9.34
C ILE A 103 0.21 4.82 -9.10
N ARG A 104 -0.32 5.99 -9.48
CA ARG A 104 -1.74 6.32 -9.28
C ARG A 104 -2.61 5.59 -10.31
N PRO A 105 -3.88 5.25 -9.99
CA PRO A 105 -4.81 4.56 -10.89
C PRO A 105 -5.39 5.51 -11.96
N ILE A 106 -4.51 6.11 -12.77
CA ILE A 106 -4.87 6.96 -13.92
C ILE A 106 -4.18 6.46 -15.19
N VAL A 107 -4.91 6.48 -16.31
CA VAL A 107 -4.46 5.89 -17.59
C VAL A 107 -3.10 6.42 -18.06
N ALA A 108 -2.80 7.70 -17.79
CA ALA A 108 -1.51 8.31 -18.16
C ALA A 108 -0.32 7.77 -17.34
N GLU A 109 -0.54 7.40 -16.07
CA GLU A 109 0.51 6.79 -15.25
C GLU A 109 0.62 5.30 -15.51
N THR A 110 -0.48 4.59 -15.68
CA THR A 110 -0.41 3.15 -15.92
C THR A 110 0.22 2.81 -17.27
N LYS A 111 -0.01 3.64 -18.31
CA LYS A 111 0.72 3.56 -19.58
C LYS A 111 2.21 3.90 -19.48
N ARG A 112 2.62 4.70 -18.50
CA ARG A 112 4.02 5.18 -18.36
C ARG A 112 4.86 4.26 -17.49
N TYR A 113 4.31 3.81 -16.36
CA TYR A 113 5.08 3.14 -15.31
C TYR A 113 4.71 1.65 -15.13
N GLY A 114 3.50 1.22 -15.53
CA GLY A 114 3.01 -0.15 -15.35
C GLY A 114 1.72 -0.21 -14.54
N GLU A 115 1.36 -1.37 -13.98
CA GLU A 115 0.15 -1.49 -13.15
C GLU A 115 0.21 -0.53 -11.94
N TYR A 116 -0.93 0.08 -11.59
CA TYR A 116 -1.03 0.96 -10.43
C TYR A 116 -0.66 0.24 -9.13
N SER A 117 -0.20 1.00 -8.13
CA SER A 117 0.26 0.45 -6.85
C SER A 117 -0.90 0.05 -5.95
N LYS A 118 -0.82 -1.14 -5.37
CA LYS A 118 -1.81 -1.73 -4.45
C LYS A 118 -1.28 -1.62 -3.01
N PRO A 119 -2.13 -1.36 -1.98
CA PRO A 119 -1.68 -1.26 -0.59
C PRO A 119 -0.90 -2.48 -0.09
N GLY A 120 -1.26 -3.67 -0.57
CA GLY A 120 -0.64 -4.96 -0.24
C GLY A 120 0.83 -5.11 -0.64
N GLU A 121 1.38 -4.21 -1.45
CA GLU A 121 2.78 -4.25 -1.91
C GLU A 121 3.74 -3.65 -0.88
N SER A 122 3.32 -2.59 -0.18
CA SER A 122 4.12 -1.88 0.83
C SER A 122 3.91 -2.41 2.26
N ILE A 123 3.33 -3.60 2.44
CA ILE A 123 3.02 -4.15 3.78
C ILE A 123 4.26 -4.39 4.65
N TYR A 124 5.44 -4.53 4.03
CA TYR A 124 6.73 -4.67 4.72
C TYR A 124 7.54 -3.36 4.76
N ASP A 125 7.09 -2.29 4.08
CA ASP A 125 7.79 -1.02 4.04
C ASP A 125 7.69 -0.23 5.34
N ARG A 126 8.81 -0.07 6.05
CA ARG A 126 8.90 0.75 7.26
C ARG A 126 10.14 1.65 7.16
N PRO A 127 9.99 2.99 7.12
CA PRO A 127 8.78 3.72 6.75
C PRO A 127 8.41 3.53 5.27
N PHE A 128 7.15 3.77 4.88
CA PHE A 128 6.67 3.68 3.50
C PHE A 128 7.48 4.56 2.51
N GLN A 129 7.63 4.12 1.25
CA GLN A 129 8.45 4.79 0.23
C GLN A 129 7.64 5.41 -0.93
N TRP A 130 6.33 5.60 -0.74
CA TRP A 130 5.39 6.11 -1.75
C TRP A 130 5.81 7.43 -2.39
N GLY A 131 6.55 8.27 -1.66
CA GLY A 131 7.04 9.57 -2.11
C GLY A 131 5.97 10.67 -2.13
N SER A 132 6.41 11.93 -2.18
CA SER A 132 5.55 13.12 -2.20
C SER A 132 5.82 14.06 -3.37
N ARG A 133 6.93 13.83 -4.11
CA ARG A 133 7.39 14.64 -5.24
C ARG A 133 8.02 13.73 -6.28
N ARG A 134 7.91 14.12 -7.55
CA ARG A 134 8.58 13.47 -8.69
C ARG A 134 9.45 14.50 -9.41
N ILE A 135 10.76 14.38 -9.27
CA ILE A 135 11.76 15.03 -10.13
C ILE A 135 12.25 13.99 -11.14
N GLY A 136 12.58 12.79 -10.65
CA GLY A 136 12.77 11.60 -11.47
C GLY A 136 11.46 10.82 -11.70
N PRO A 137 11.53 9.71 -12.47
CA PRO A 137 10.41 8.79 -12.67
C PRO A 137 9.98 8.07 -11.37
N ASP A 138 8.77 7.50 -11.40
CA ASP A 138 8.30 6.59 -10.36
C ASP A 138 8.99 5.22 -10.49
N LEU A 139 9.47 4.68 -9.36
CA LEU A 139 10.28 3.46 -9.30
C LEU A 139 9.51 2.22 -8.82
N ALA A 140 8.19 2.31 -8.54
CA ALA A 140 7.40 1.18 -8.01
C ALA A 140 7.39 -0.09 -8.91
N ARG A 141 7.86 0.05 -10.15
CA ARG A 141 7.93 -1.01 -11.18
C ARG A 141 9.29 -1.00 -11.87
N GLU A 142 10.35 -0.62 -11.18
CA GLU A 142 11.69 -0.54 -11.79
C GLU A 142 12.33 -1.92 -12.00
N GLY A 143 11.93 -2.92 -11.20
CA GLY A 143 12.50 -4.27 -11.26
C GLY A 143 12.41 -4.90 -12.65
N GLY A 144 13.56 -5.25 -13.22
CA GLY A 144 13.69 -5.84 -14.55
C GLY A 144 13.49 -4.89 -15.73
N LYS A 145 13.25 -3.58 -15.53
CA LYS A 145 13.20 -2.60 -16.64
C LYS A 145 14.57 -2.25 -17.17
N GLN A 146 15.52 -2.02 -16.27
CA GLN A 146 16.90 -1.71 -16.58
C GLN A 146 17.81 -2.84 -16.11
N SER A 147 18.97 -2.96 -16.75
CA SER A 147 19.96 -3.98 -16.38
C SER A 147 20.75 -3.55 -15.12
N SER A 148 21.35 -4.51 -14.41
CA SER A 148 22.18 -4.20 -13.24
C SER A 148 23.36 -3.31 -13.61
N VAL A 149 23.99 -3.50 -14.79
CA VAL A 149 25.04 -2.59 -15.27
C VAL A 149 24.49 -1.21 -15.64
N TRP A 150 23.25 -1.09 -16.14
CA TRP A 150 22.64 0.22 -16.40
C TRP A 150 22.50 1.02 -15.11
N HIS A 151 22.00 0.40 -14.02
CA HIS A 151 21.94 1.08 -12.72
C HIS A 151 23.33 1.45 -12.18
N TRP A 152 24.32 0.57 -12.37
CA TRP A 152 25.72 0.85 -12.00
C TRP A 152 26.25 2.12 -12.68
N VAL A 153 26.12 2.20 -14.01
CA VAL A 153 26.56 3.39 -14.78
C VAL A 153 25.70 4.61 -14.45
N HIS A 154 24.39 4.43 -14.22
CA HIS A 154 23.50 5.53 -13.82
C HIS A 154 23.86 6.13 -12.45
N PHE A 155 24.39 5.34 -11.51
CA PHE A 155 24.89 5.84 -10.24
C PHE A 155 26.28 6.48 -10.37
N GLU A 156 27.12 6.01 -11.29
CA GLU A 156 28.40 6.67 -11.60
C GLU A 156 28.15 8.07 -12.18
N ASP A 157 27.34 8.14 -13.23
CA ASP A 157 27.02 9.37 -13.95
C ASP A 157 25.65 9.23 -14.63
N PRO A 158 24.59 9.85 -14.07
CA PRO A 158 23.26 9.80 -14.63
C PRO A 158 23.17 10.30 -16.09
N GLU A 159 24.04 11.21 -16.54
CA GLU A 159 23.98 11.78 -17.88
C GLU A 159 24.44 10.81 -18.98
N GLN A 160 25.31 9.85 -18.66
CA GLN A 160 25.82 8.86 -19.62
C GLN A 160 24.72 7.97 -20.20
N VAL A 161 23.69 7.68 -19.41
CA VAL A 161 22.55 6.83 -19.79
C VAL A 161 21.23 7.60 -19.91
N SER A 162 21.17 8.83 -19.39
CA SER A 162 19.99 9.69 -19.44
C SER A 162 20.44 11.14 -19.66
N THR A 163 20.66 11.52 -20.92
CA THR A 163 21.17 12.85 -21.30
C THR A 163 20.27 13.97 -20.76
N GLY A 164 20.87 14.92 -20.03
CA GLY A 164 20.13 16.00 -19.36
C GLY A 164 19.44 15.57 -18.06
N SER A 165 19.87 14.47 -17.44
CA SER A 165 19.43 14.07 -16.11
C SER A 165 19.81 15.11 -15.05
N VAL A 166 18.86 15.43 -14.18
CA VAL A 166 19.07 16.30 -13.01
C VAL A 166 19.33 15.50 -11.73
N MET A 167 19.49 14.18 -11.83
CA MET A 167 19.87 13.33 -10.71
C MET A 167 21.35 13.56 -10.35
N PRO A 168 21.71 13.68 -9.06
CA PRO A 168 23.11 13.69 -8.65
C PRO A 168 23.83 12.39 -9.01
N SER A 169 25.15 12.44 -9.22
CA SER A 169 26.00 11.25 -9.17
C SER A 169 26.02 10.69 -7.74
N TYR A 170 26.05 9.37 -7.64
CA TYR A 170 26.21 8.59 -6.41
C TYR A 170 27.48 7.72 -6.48
N GLU A 171 28.54 8.22 -7.13
CA GLU A 171 29.82 7.50 -7.31
C GLU A 171 30.39 6.96 -6.00
N HIS A 172 30.14 7.64 -4.86
CA HIS A 172 30.57 7.18 -3.54
C HIS A 172 29.99 5.81 -3.18
N LEU A 173 28.77 5.46 -3.62
CA LEU A 173 28.17 4.14 -3.38
C LEU A 173 28.91 3.02 -4.11
N LEU A 174 29.62 3.34 -5.20
CA LEU A 174 30.41 2.40 -5.99
C LEU A 174 31.73 2.05 -5.31
N SER A 175 32.22 2.90 -4.40
CA SER A 175 33.50 2.73 -3.67
C SER A 175 33.33 2.53 -2.16
N THR A 176 32.13 2.70 -1.61
CA THR A 176 31.83 2.47 -0.19
C THR A 176 31.39 1.03 0.05
N GLU A 177 31.96 0.37 1.06
CA GLU A 177 31.61 -1.02 1.41
C GLU A 177 30.27 -1.14 2.18
N ILE A 178 29.59 -2.28 1.99
CA ILE A 178 28.44 -2.72 2.78
C ILE A 178 28.96 -3.31 4.09
N ASP A 179 28.47 -2.79 5.22
CA ASP A 179 28.64 -3.44 6.51
C ASP A 179 27.70 -4.66 6.64
N PHE A 180 28.15 -5.80 6.12
CA PHE A 180 27.44 -7.09 6.19
C PHE A 180 27.15 -7.53 7.62
N LYS A 181 27.94 -7.10 8.62
CA LYS A 181 27.76 -7.51 10.02
C LYS A 181 26.48 -6.90 10.62
N LYS A 182 26.10 -5.69 10.19
CA LYS A 182 24.88 -5.00 10.62
C LYS A 182 23.60 -5.48 9.93
N ILE A 183 23.69 -6.34 8.91
CA ILE A 183 22.50 -6.81 8.18
C ILE A 183 21.58 -7.64 9.10
N THR A 184 22.13 -8.47 9.98
CA THR A 184 21.33 -9.24 10.95
C THR A 184 20.47 -8.34 11.84
N ASP A 185 21.00 -7.20 12.28
CA ASP A 185 20.25 -6.26 13.12
C ASP A 185 19.12 -5.57 12.36
N ARG A 186 19.31 -5.26 11.07
CA ARG A 186 18.24 -4.76 10.17
C ARG A 186 17.12 -5.78 10.03
N VAL A 187 17.46 -7.04 9.73
CA VAL A 187 16.48 -8.13 9.57
C VAL A 187 15.71 -8.37 10.87
N ARG A 188 16.40 -8.40 12.02
CA ARG A 188 15.75 -8.49 13.34
C ARG A 188 14.82 -7.31 13.61
N ALA A 189 15.22 -6.08 13.29
CA ALA A 189 14.36 -4.90 13.45
C ALA A 189 13.10 -4.99 12.57
N ALA A 190 13.25 -5.38 11.30
CA ALA A 190 12.12 -5.58 10.40
C ALA A 190 11.21 -6.75 10.86
N HIS A 191 11.78 -7.82 11.42
CA HIS A 191 11.03 -8.93 12.02
C HIS A 191 10.20 -8.50 13.22
N LEU A 192 10.79 -7.77 14.18
CA LEU A 192 10.10 -7.19 15.34
C LEU A 192 8.94 -6.28 14.94
N LEU A 193 9.02 -5.65 13.77
CA LEU A 193 7.97 -4.79 13.23
C LEU A 193 6.90 -5.56 12.41
N GLY A 194 7.00 -6.88 12.32
CA GLY A 194 5.99 -7.79 11.75
C GLY A 194 6.32 -8.42 10.38
N ALA A 195 7.58 -8.35 9.91
CA ALA A 195 7.98 -9.08 8.72
C ALA A 195 8.26 -10.58 9.03
N PRO A 196 7.63 -11.54 8.33
CA PRO A 196 7.84 -12.97 8.55
C PRO A 196 9.17 -13.43 7.92
N TYR A 197 10.27 -13.17 8.62
CA TYR A 197 11.58 -13.79 8.39
C TYR A 197 11.70 -15.09 9.18
N ASP A 198 12.40 -16.06 8.61
CA ASP A 198 12.78 -17.29 9.31
C ASP A 198 14.31 -17.48 9.29
N ARG A 199 14.86 -18.05 8.21
CA ARG A 199 16.28 -18.34 8.05
C ARG A 199 17.13 -17.08 7.97
N GLU A 200 16.55 -15.97 7.51
CA GLU A 200 17.23 -14.68 7.45
C GLU A 200 17.65 -14.17 8.84
N LEU A 201 17.03 -14.63 9.93
CA LEU A 201 17.39 -14.21 11.30
C LEU A 201 18.77 -14.72 11.73
N ASP A 202 19.16 -15.88 11.23
CA ASP A 202 20.43 -16.56 11.56
C ASP A 202 21.45 -16.46 10.41
N GLU A 203 20.99 -16.56 9.15
CA GLU A 203 21.83 -16.64 7.95
C GLU A 203 22.00 -15.29 7.22
N ALA A 204 21.40 -14.20 7.72
CA ALA A 204 21.33 -12.87 7.07
C ALA A 204 22.62 -12.39 6.35
N PRO A 205 23.80 -12.37 7.00
CA PRO A 205 25.03 -11.85 6.38
C PRO A 205 25.51 -12.73 5.22
N GLU A 206 25.21 -14.02 5.28
CA GLU A 206 25.64 -15.00 4.28
C GLU A 206 24.71 -15.00 3.07
N MET A 207 23.39 -15.01 3.31
CA MET A 207 22.39 -14.78 2.26
C MET A 207 22.63 -13.45 1.52
N ALA A 208 23.01 -12.39 2.25
CA ALA A 208 23.33 -11.11 1.66
C ALA A 208 24.58 -11.16 0.75
N ARG A 209 25.64 -11.87 1.14
CA ARG A 209 26.83 -12.06 0.29
C ARG A 209 26.52 -12.84 -0.96
N GLN A 210 25.81 -13.97 -0.84
CA GLN A 210 25.45 -14.81 -1.98
C GLN A 210 24.61 -14.05 -3.02
N GLN A 211 23.66 -13.22 -2.57
CA GLN A 211 22.92 -12.35 -3.49
C GLN A 211 23.79 -11.23 -4.07
N ALA A 212 24.72 -10.66 -3.30
CA ALA A 212 25.60 -9.61 -3.77
C ALA A 212 26.61 -10.13 -4.81
N GLU A 213 27.12 -11.34 -4.63
CA GLU A 213 27.91 -12.07 -5.62
C GLU A 213 27.12 -12.32 -6.91
N ALA A 214 25.85 -12.76 -6.81
CA ALA A 214 25.00 -12.97 -7.98
C ALA A 214 24.72 -11.66 -8.75
N VAL A 215 24.43 -10.56 -8.05
CA VAL A 215 24.21 -9.24 -8.68
C VAL A 215 25.50 -8.71 -9.30
N ALA A 216 26.64 -8.84 -8.62
CA ALA A 216 27.95 -8.44 -9.14
C ALA A 216 28.38 -9.28 -10.35
N ALA A 217 28.13 -10.58 -10.34
CA ALA A 217 28.41 -11.45 -11.48
C ALA A 217 27.59 -11.05 -12.71
N GLU A 218 26.33 -10.66 -12.54
CA GLU A 218 25.50 -10.16 -13.65
C GLU A 218 25.99 -8.78 -14.14
N ILE A 219 26.41 -7.87 -13.25
CA ILE A 219 27.05 -6.60 -13.64
C ILE A 219 28.30 -6.84 -14.49
N VAL A 220 29.21 -7.70 -14.03
CA VAL A 220 30.47 -8.04 -14.75
C VAL A 220 30.17 -8.71 -16.09
N LYS A 221 29.24 -9.67 -16.13
CA LYS A 221 28.79 -10.34 -17.36
C LYS A 221 28.18 -9.38 -18.39
N GLN A 222 27.55 -8.31 -17.94
CA GLN A 222 27.00 -7.24 -18.77
C GLN A 222 28.04 -6.17 -19.16
N GLY A 223 29.32 -6.36 -18.83
CA GLY A 223 30.43 -5.45 -19.17
C GLY A 223 30.80 -4.41 -18.10
N GLY A 224 30.22 -4.52 -16.91
CA GLY A 224 30.58 -3.69 -15.75
C GLY A 224 31.93 -4.07 -15.12
N PRO A 225 32.45 -3.24 -14.20
CA PRO A 225 33.74 -3.47 -13.57
C PRO A 225 33.70 -4.64 -12.57
N VAL A 226 34.86 -5.24 -12.30
CA VAL A 226 35.03 -6.23 -11.21
C VAL A 226 35.34 -5.56 -9.87
N LYS A 227 35.96 -4.37 -9.91
CA LYS A 227 36.35 -3.57 -8.74
C LYS A 227 36.16 -2.07 -8.99
N ARG A 228 35.96 -1.28 -7.94
CA ARG A 228 36.09 0.18 -7.93
C ARG A 228 37.19 0.57 -6.94
N GLY A 229 38.32 1.06 -7.45
CA GLY A 229 39.53 1.20 -6.63
C GLY A 229 39.94 -0.16 -6.03
N GLU A 230 40.02 -0.23 -4.71
CA GLU A 230 40.40 -1.46 -3.98
C GLU A 230 39.20 -2.39 -3.71
N VAL A 231 37.97 -1.87 -3.76
CA VAL A 231 36.75 -2.58 -3.35
C VAL A 231 36.20 -3.47 -4.48
N LEU A 232 35.86 -4.73 -4.16
CA LEU A 232 35.16 -5.63 -5.08
C LEU A 232 33.71 -5.17 -5.28
N VAL A 233 33.17 -5.23 -6.50
CA VAL A 233 31.79 -4.77 -6.79
C VAL A 233 30.75 -5.42 -5.87
N MET A 234 30.86 -6.73 -5.60
CA MET A 234 30.02 -7.49 -4.65
C MET A 234 29.97 -6.91 -3.22
N ASN A 235 30.98 -6.13 -2.80
CA ASN A 235 31.03 -5.52 -1.47
C ASN A 235 30.49 -4.09 -1.44
N THR A 236 30.14 -3.49 -2.59
CA THR A 236 29.79 -2.07 -2.69
C THR A 236 28.34 -1.76 -2.32
N GLN A 237 28.09 -0.61 -1.70
CA GLN A 237 26.73 -0.18 -1.34
C GLN A 237 25.81 -0.06 -2.57
N ALA A 238 26.37 0.29 -3.73
CA ALA A 238 25.66 0.26 -4.99
C ALA A 238 25.06 -1.11 -5.31
N VAL A 239 25.75 -2.24 -5.05
CA VAL A 239 25.18 -3.58 -5.30
C VAL A 239 23.97 -3.87 -4.41
N ALA A 240 23.98 -3.44 -3.15
CA ALA A 240 22.79 -3.56 -2.30
C ALA A 240 21.63 -2.70 -2.84
N LEU A 241 21.90 -1.46 -3.21
CA LEU A 241 20.90 -0.56 -3.79
C LEU A 241 20.33 -1.10 -5.12
N ILE A 242 21.16 -1.68 -5.98
CA ILE A 242 20.73 -2.35 -7.23
C ILE A 242 19.83 -3.54 -6.91
N ALA A 243 20.18 -4.38 -5.92
CA ALA A 243 19.33 -5.50 -5.50
C ALA A 243 17.93 -5.01 -5.06
N TYR A 244 17.87 -3.92 -4.28
CA TYR A 244 16.61 -3.29 -3.88
C TYR A 244 15.81 -2.73 -5.08
N LEU A 245 16.44 -2.03 -6.03
CA LEU A 245 15.74 -1.50 -7.21
C LEU A 245 15.22 -2.63 -8.11
N GLN A 246 16.02 -3.66 -8.34
CA GLN A 246 15.64 -4.84 -9.13
C GLN A 246 14.47 -5.62 -8.53
N ARG A 247 14.18 -5.41 -7.25
CA ARG A 247 13.10 -6.04 -6.49
C ARG A 247 11.76 -5.31 -6.60
N LEU A 248 11.74 -4.03 -7.00
CA LEU A 248 10.55 -3.17 -6.99
C LEU A 248 9.50 -3.60 -8.04
N GLY A 249 8.32 -3.98 -7.56
CA GLY A 249 7.17 -4.36 -8.39
C GLY A 249 7.17 -5.78 -8.95
N VAL A 250 8.23 -6.57 -8.71
CA VAL A 250 8.39 -7.91 -9.31
C VAL A 250 7.43 -8.95 -8.73
N ASP A 251 7.04 -8.83 -7.46
CA ASP A 251 6.17 -9.81 -6.77
C ASP A 251 4.80 -10.00 -7.42
N LEU A 252 4.25 -8.96 -8.05
CA LEU A 252 2.95 -9.04 -8.71
C LEU A 252 2.91 -10.07 -9.85
N ASN A 253 4.07 -10.35 -10.45
CA ASN A 253 4.23 -11.28 -11.55
C ASN A 253 4.68 -12.69 -11.10
N ARG A 254 4.95 -12.88 -9.80
CA ARG A 254 5.35 -14.18 -9.25
C ARG A 254 4.12 -15.06 -9.00
N PRO A 255 4.16 -16.37 -9.34
CA PRO A 255 3.12 -17.31 -8.94
C PRO A 255 2.93 -17.26 -7.42
N ALA A 256 1.68 -17.17 -6.95
CA ALA A 256 1.40 -17.18 -5.53
C ALA A 256 1.76 -18.55 -4.93
N VAL A 257 2.81 -18.60 -4.10
CA VAL A 257 3.03 -19.72 -3.19
C VAL A 257 1.88 -19.69 -2.17
N PRO A 258 1.13 -20.79 -1.97
CA PRO A 258 0.07 -20.83 -0.97
C PRO A 258 0.60 -20.36 0.39
N ALA A 259 -0.06 -19.37 0.98
CA ALA A 259 0.32 -18.90 2.30
C ALA A 259 0.14 -20.06 3.29
N ALA A 260 1.23 -20.45 3.96
CA ALA A 260 1.14 -21.37 5.08
C ALA A 260 0.20 -20.74 6.12
N ALA A 261 -0.88 -21.45 6.45
CA ALA A 261 -1.90 -20.95 7.37
C ALA A 261 -1.28 -20.80 8.77
N THR A 262 -0.95 -19.57 9.14
CA THR A 262 -0.66 -19.19 10.52
C THR A 262 -1.96 -18.76 11.18
N ASP A 263 -2.65 -19.74 11.78
CA ASP A 263 -3.91 -19.55 12.46
C ASP A 263 -3.76 -18.63 13.69
N ALA A 264 -4.10 -17.36 13.49
CA ALA A 264 -4.41 -16.39 14.54
C ALA A 264 -5.70 -15.61 14.17
N ALA A 265 -6.71 -16.36 13.74
CA ALA A 265 -8.08 -15.88 13.71
C ALA A 265 -8.68 -15.99 15.13
N LEU A 266 -8.65 -14.87 15.87
CA LEU A 266 -9.61 -14.66 16.94
C LEU A 266 -11.01 -14.70 16.30
N PRO A 267 -11.97 -15.50 16.82
CA PRO A 267 -13.26 -15.65 16.19
C PRO A 267 -14.03 -14.32 16.24
N ALA A 268 -14.52 -13.88 15.09
CA ALA A 268 -15.51 -12.81 15.02
C ALA A 268 -16.90 -13.44 15.18
N ASP A 269 -17.55 -13.17 16.31
CA ASP A 269 -18.92 -13.63 16.55
C ASP A 269 -19.91 -12.99 15.56
N GLY A 270 -20.84 -13.81 15.06
CA GLY A 270 -22.19 -13.34 14.72
C GLY A 270 -22.44 -12.85 13.29
N GLN A 271 -22.39 -13.74 12.30
CA GLN A 271 -23.29 -13.65 11.14
C GLN A 271 -23.53 -15.04 10.50
N PRO A 272 -24.79 -15.50 10.30
CA PRO A 272 -25.06 -16.74 9.58
C PRO A 272 -24.72 -16.61 8.10
N ALA A 273 -24.11 -17.64 7.52
CA ALA A 273 -23.89 -17.72 6.08
C ALA A 273 -25.23 -17.82 5.32
N PRO A 274 -25.36 -17.24 4.12
CA PRO A 274 -26.52 -17.45 3.26
C PRO A 274 -26.57 -18.91 2.78
N PRO A 275 -27.76 -19.51 2.61
CA PRO A 275 -27.88 -20.87 2.09
C PRO A 275 -27.40 -20.92 0.64
N ALA A 276 -26.71 -22.01 0.28
CA ALA A 276 -26.30 -22.27 -1.09
C ALA A 276 -27.47 -22.87 -1.88
N ASP A 277 -27.89 -22.19 -2.95
CA ASP A 277 -28.87 -22.72 -3.89
C ASP A 277 -28.27 -23.86 -4.74
N GLY A 278 -29.03 -24.94 -4.91
CA GLY A 278 -28.81 -25.89 -6.00
C GLY A 278 -28.81 -27.38 -5.66
N GLN A 279 -29.96 -27.94 -5.27
CA GLN A 279 -30.52 -29.18 -5.86
C GLN A 279 -31.97 -29.44 -5.38
N PRO A 280 -32.79 -30.21 -6.12
CA PRO A 280 -34.25 -30.09 -6.08
C PRO A 280 -34.94 -30.93 -4.99
N VAL A 281 -36.05 -30.41 -4.48
CA VAL A 281 -36.98 -31.10 -3.57
C VAL A 281 -38.21 -31.57 -4.37
N PRO A 282 -38.70 -32.81 -4.19
CA PRO A 282 -39.89 -33.31 -4.89
C PRO A 282 -41.19 -32.66 -4.36
N PRO A 283 -42.28 -32.64 -5.15
CA PRO A 283 -43.54 -32.05 -4.72
C PRO A 283 -44.25 -32.92 -3.67
N ALA A 284 -44.83 -32.27 -2.67
CA ALA A 284 -45.83 -32.86 -1.77
C ALA A 284 -47.17 -32.13 -1.99
N ASP A 285 -48.25 -32.89 -2.03
CA ASP A 285 -49.58 -32.45 -2.47
C ASP A 285 -50.29 -31.50 -1.49
N GLY A 286 -51.25 -30.72 -2.03
CA GLY A 286 -52.46 -30.38 -1.27
C GLY A 286 -53.07 -28.99 -1.40
N GLN A 287 -53.92 -28.78 -2.42
CA GLN A 287 -55.14 -27.93 -2.42
C GLN A 287 -54.98 -26.40 -2.18
N ALA A 288 -55.87 -25.48 -2.62
CA ALA A 288 -56.84 -25.34 -3.73
C ALA A 288 -57.28 -23.83 -3.73
N ALA A 289 -57.94 -23.20 -4.70
CA ALA A 289 -58.58 -23.59 -5.98
C ALA A 289 -58.71 -22.34 -6.91
N SER A 290 -59.52 -22.45 -7.98
CA SER A 290 -60.10 -21.39 -8.84
C SER A 290 -59.20 -20.72 -9.90
N ALA A 291 -59.69 -20.37 -11.09
CA ALA A 291 -60.79 -20.92 -11.92
C ALA A 291 -60.63 -20.36 -13.37
N ASP A 292 -61.14 -21.10 -14.37
CA ASP A 292 -61.41 -20.68 -15.76
C ASP A 292 -60.21 -20.22 -16.65
N GLY A 293 -60.05 -20.64 -17.91
CA GLY A 293 -60.78 -21.66 -18.68
C GLY A 293 -60.31 -21.75 -20.16
N GLN A 294 -60.83 -22.77 -20.87
CA GLN A 294 -60.89 -22.94 -22.35
C GLN A 294 -59.70 -23.53 -23.15
N ALA A 295 -59.90 -24.80 -23.56
CA ALA A 295 -59.64 -25.46 -24.87
C ALA A 295 -58.24 -25.38 -25.56
N ALA A 296 -57.49 -26.45 -25.89
CA ALA A 296 -57.75 -27.75 -26.57
C ALA A 296 -57.63 -27.71 -28.13
N PRO A 297 -57.14 -28.76 -28.85
CA PRO A 297 -56.26 -29.88 -28.45
C PRO A 297 -55.16 -30.17 -29.56
N PRO A 298 -54.68 -31.41 -29.94
CA PRO A 298 -53.26 -31.60 -30.30
C PRO A 298 -52.97 -32.24 -31.69
N ALA A 299 -51.69 -32.35 -32.06
CA ALA A 299 -51.09 -33.23 -33.09
C ALA A 299 -49.56 -32.95 -33.15
N ASP A 300 -48.65 -33.86 -33.53
CA ASP A 300 -48.58 -35.32 -33.43
C ASP A 300 -47.11 -35.76 -33.69
N ALA A 301 -46.78 -37.05 -33.56
CA ALA A 301 -45.58 -37.72 -34.13
C ALA A 301 -44.15 -37.34 -33.65
N GLN A 302 -43.59 -38.25 -32.84
CA GLN A 302 -42.18 -38.70 -32.76
C GLN A 302 -41.72 -39.41 -34.08
N PRO A 303 -40.51 -40.02 -34.23
CA PRO A 303 -39.19 -39.90 -33.54
C PRO A 303 -37.98 -39.86 -34.54
N VAL A 304 -36.73 -40.09 -34.03
CA VAL A 304 -35.49 -40.57 -34.70
C VAL A 304 -34.85 -39.71 -35.83
N SER A 305 -33.54 -39.77 -36.11
CA SER A 305 -32.40 -40.57 -35.60
C SER A 305 -31.06 -39.82 -35.70
N ASP A 306 -30.03 -40.41 -35.08
CA ASP A 306 -28.59 -40.12 -35.21
C ASP A 306 -28.05 -39.90 -36.64
N GLY A 307 -26.86 -39.28 -36.76
CA GLY A 307 -25.99 -39.54 -37.93
C GLY A 307 -24.94 -38.51 -38.36
N ALA A 308 -23.85 -38.38 -37.59
CA ALA A 308 -22.43 -38.25 -38.01
C ALA A 308 -21.92 -37.32 -39.16
N ALA A 309 -20.65 -36.88 -38.99
CA ALA A 309 -19.69 -36.35 -39.99
C ALA A 309 -20.02 -34.98 -40.64
N ASN A 310 -19.25 -33.90 -40.42
CA ASN A 310 -17.78 -33.78 -40.45
C ASN A 310 -17.23 -32.81 -39.39
#